data_AF-A0AA36EPM6-F1
#
_entry.id   AF-A0AA36EPM6-F1
#
_cell.length_a   1.000
_cell.length_b   1.000
_cell.length_c   1.000
_cell.angle_alpha   90.00
_cell.angle_beta   90.00
_cell.angle_gamma   90.00
#
_symmetry.space_group_name_H-M   'P 1'
#
loop_
_entity.id
_entity.type
_entity.pdbx_description
1 polymer ?
#
loop_
_entity_poly.entity_id
_entity_poly.type
_entity_poly.pdbx_seq_one_letter_code
_entity_poly.pdbx_strand_id
1 'polypeptide(L)'
;MLSRKKNVRVYDLVIKKFIKKLEAGVREVSSISIHPGGDNVIVGSKDGKLCWFDMDLSSKPYKVLRSHNKDITNVAFHSNYPLFASCSDDSTAYVFHGMVYSDLNQNPLIVPLEIYALFL
;
A
#
# COMPACT_ATOMS: atom_id res chain seq x y z
N MET A 1 16.76 -17.19 13.05
CA MET A 1 16.22 -15.82 13.20
C MET A 1 15.33 -15.54 12.01
N LEU A 2 14.09 -15.04 12.19
CA LEU A 2 13.29 -14.21 11.25
C LEU A 2 11.79 -14.27 11.63
N SER A 3 11.38 -13.48 12.63
CA SER A 3 9.97 -13.11 12.75
C SER A 3 9.75 -11.88 11.87
N ARG A 4 9.38 -12.14 10.62
CA ARG A 4 9.10 -11.15 9.57
C ARG A 4 7.76 -10.48 9.90
N LYS A 5 7.77 -9.19 10.22
CA LYS A 5 6.60 -8.47 10.76
C LYS A 5 5.48 -8.42 9.69
N LYS A 6 4.34 -9.06 9.99
CA LYS A 6 3.16 -9.15 9.10
C LYS A 6 2.25 -7.92 9.12
N ASN A 7 2.51 -6.97 10.02
CA ASN A 7 1.60 -5.89 10.33
C ASN A 7 2.34 -4.56 10.36
N VAL A 8 1.62 -3.48 10.05
CA VAL A 8 2.10 -2.11 10.20
C VAL A 8 1.63 -1.58 11.55
N ARG A 9 2.49 -0.85 12.26
CA ARG A 9 2.13 -0.18 13.52
C ARG A 9 2.22 1.33 13.33
N VAL A 10 1.17 2.02 13.74
CA VAL A 10 1.05 3.48 13.70
C VAL A 10 1.27 4.01 15.11
N TYR A 11 2.14 5.02 15.22
CA TYR A 11 2.49 5.67 16.47
C TYR A 11 2.28 7.17 16.34
N ASP A 12 1.75 7.79 17.38
CA ASP A 12 1.77 9.22 17.55
C ASP A 12 3.05 9.59 18.29
N LEU A 13 3.87 10.41 17.65
CA LEU A 13 5.18 10.82 18.15
C LEU A 13 5.10 11.98 19.15
N VAL A 14 4.02 12.77 19.13
CA VAL A 14 3.80 13.88 20.06
C VAL A 14 3.48 13.31 21.44
N ILE A 15 2.51 12.39 21.51
CA ILE A 15 2.12 11.76 22.78
C ILE A 15 2.91 10.47 23.09
N LYS A 16 3.76 10.02 22.16
CA LYS A 16 4.60 8.80 22.25
C LYS A 16 3.79 7.53 22.52
N LYS A 17 2.61 7.41 21.90
CA LYS A 17 1.71 6.27 22.09
C LYS A 17 1.48 5.49 20.80
N PHE A 18 1.26 4.19 20.99
CA PHE A 18 0.71 3.32 19.95
C PHE A 18 -0.74 3.73 19.67
N ILE A 19 -1.05 3.94 18.39
CA ILE A 19 -2.38 4.35 17.93
C ILE A 19 -3.16 3.17 17.38
N LYS A 20 -2.60 2.51 16.37
CA LYS A 20 -3.31 1.44 15.64
C LYS A 20 -2.33 0.44 15.04
N LYS A 21 -2.80 -0.79 14.87
CA LYS A 21 -2.11 -1.86 14.15
C LYS A 21 -2.93 -2.17 12.90
N LEU A 22 -2.30 -2.09 11.73
CA LEU A 22 -2.91 -2.44 10.46
C LEU A 22 -2.58 -3.90 10.11
N GLU A 23 -3.62 -4.69 9.91
CA GLU A 23 -3.55 -6.14 9.72
C GLU A 23 -3.64 -6.48 8.23
N ALA A 24 -2.50 -6.39 7.53
CA ALA A 24 -2.46 -6.60 6.08
C ALA A 24 -2.83 -8.03 5.65
N GLY A 25 -2.75 -9.02 6.54
CA GLY A 25 -3.07 -10.41 6.20
C GLY A 25 -2.13 -11.00 5.15
N VAL A 26 -0.91 -10.47 5.04
CA VAL A 26 0.12 -10.86 4.08
C VAL A 26 1.20 -11.74 4.71
N ARG A 27 2.01 -12.39 3.87
CA ARG A 27 3.11 -13.25 4.33
C ARG A 27 4.16 -12.46 5.11
N GLU A 28 4.58 -11.33 4.54
CA GLU A 28 5.55 -10.39 5.08
C GLU A 28 5.38 -9.05 4.38
N VAL A 29 5.41 -7.96 5.15
CA VAL A 29 5.42 -6.60 4.59
C VAL A 29 6.82 -6.30 4.05
N SER A 30 6.92 -5.87 2.80
CA SER A 30 8.18 -5.54 2.12
C SER A 30 8.42 -4.03 1.99
N SER A 31 7.37 -3.24 1.72
CA SER A 31 7.45 -1.79 1.57
C SER A 31 6.13 -1.13 1.98
N ILE A 32 6.20 0.16 2.34
CA ILE A 32 5.06 0.98 2.79
C ILE A 32 5.22 2.37 2.17
N SER A 33 4.11 2.97 1.73
CA SER A 33 4.05 4.37 1.33
C SER A 33 2.79 5.03 1.86
N ILE A 34 2.92 6.26 2.37
CA ILE A 34 1.82 7.05 2.93
C ILE A 34 1.36 8.03 1.84
N HIS A 35 0.04 8.12 1.64
CA HIS A 35 -0.55 9.08 0.72
C HIS A 35 -0.21 10.51 1.18
N PRO A 36 0.02 11.48 0.27
CA PRO A 36 0.35 12.86 0.63
C PRO A 36 -0.68 13.54 1.54
N GLY A 37 -1.94 13.11 1.48
CA GLY A 37 -3.01 13.56 2.37
C GLY A 37 -2.94 13.00 3.81
N GLY A 38 -2.12 11.99 4.08
CA GLY A 38 -1.88 11.45 5.43
C GLY A 38 -2.79 10.29 5.87
N ASP A 39 -4.00 10.19 5.31
CA ASP A 39 -5.03 9.27 5.85
C ASP A 39 -5.06 7.88 5.18
N ASN A 40 -4.31 7.72 4.09
CA ASN A 40 -4.28 6.48 3.32
C ASN A 40 -2.84 5.93 3.22
N VAL A 41 -2.71 4.60 3.27
CA VAL A 41 -1.42 3.90 3.25
C VAL A 41 -1.48 2.72 2.31
N ILE A 42 -0.47 2.56 1.46
CA ILE A 42 -0.27 1.34 0.67
C ILE A 42 0.87 0.51 1.26
N VAL A 43 0.69 -0.80 1.22
CA VAL A 43 1.61 -1.78 1.78
C VAL A 43 1.89 -2.85 0.73
N GLY A 44 3.15 -2.99 0.33
CA GLY A 44 3.63 -4.09 -0.51
C GLY A 44 3.99 -5.31 0.32
N SER A 45 3.91 -6.49 -0.29
CA SER A 45 4.21 -7.76 0.39
C SER A 45 5.12 -8.68 -0.42
N LYS A 46 5.78 -9.58 0.32
CA LYS A 46 6.52 -10.72 -0.27
C LYS A 46 5.59 -11.86 -0.74
N ASP A 47 4.32 -11.61 -1.00
CA ASP A 47 3.44 -12.59 -1.67
C ASP A 47 2.67 -11.94 -2.84
N GLY A 48 3.25 -10.88 -3.43
CA GLY A 48 2.73 -10.23 -4.63
C GLY A 48 1.48 -9.39 -4.42
N LYS A 49 1.05 -9.21 -3.16
CA LYS A 49 -0.12 -8.41 -2.79
C LYS A 49 0.25 -6.99 -2.44
N LEU A 50 -0.51 -6.04 -2.95
CA LEU A 50 -0.56 -4.66 -2.49
C LEU A 50 -1.85 -4.45 -1.69
N CYS A 51 -1.72 -4.03 -0.44
CA CYS A 51 -2.84 -3.69 0.44
C CYS A 51 -3.00 -2.18 0.51
N TRP A 52 -4.20 -1.69 0.23
CA TRP A 52 -4.59 -0.30 0.47
C TRP A 52 -5.33 -0.20 1.79
N PHE A 53 -4.89 0.70 2.65
CA PHE A 53 -5.54 1.04 3.91
C PHE A 53 -6.06 2.46 3.86
N ASP A 54 -7.30 2.60 4.29
CA ASP A 54 -7.86 3.84 4.80
C ASP A 54 -7.74 3.78 6.33
N MET A 55 -6.96 4.69 6.92
CA MET A 55 -6.61 4.65 8.34
C MET A 55 -7.78 4.98 9.26
N ASP A 56 -8.80 5.67 8.76
CA ASP A 56 -9.99 6.07 9.50
C ASP A 56 -11.08 5.00 9.41
N LEU A 57 -11.19 4.32 8.28
CA LEU A 57 -12.22 3.32 8.04
C LEU A 57 -12.00 2.02 8.83
N SER A 58 -10.80 1.44 8.82
CA SER A 58 -10.57 0.11 9.43
C SER A 58 -9.09 -0.19 9.71
N SER A 59 -8.83 -1.19 10.57
CA SER A 59 -7.51 -1.80 10.71
C SER A 59 -7.23 -2.88 9.65
N LYS A 60 -8.23 -3.27 8.86
CA LYS A 60 -8.09 -4.22 7.74
C LYS A 60 -7.92 -3.45 6.43
N PRO A 61 -7.31 -4.06 5.39
CA PRO A 61 -7.19 -3.42 4.09
C PRO A 61 -8.58 -3.05 3.55
N TYR A 62 -8.73 -1.81 3.10
CA TYR A 62 -9.87 -1.39 2.29
C TYR A 62 -9.90 -2.18 0.98
N LYS A 63 -8.74 -2.36 0.35
CA LYS A 63 -8.59 -3.15 -0.87
C LYS A 63 -7.30 -3.96 -0.85
N VAL A 64 -7.34 -5.15 -1.44
CA VAL A 64 -6.17 -5.98 -1.68
C VAL A 64 -6.06 -6.23 -3.18
N LEU A 65 -4.96 -5.79 -3.78
CA LEU A 65 -4.63 -6.00 -5.18
C LEU A 65 -3.60 -7.11 -5.29
N ARG A 66 -3.88 -8.11 -6.13
CA ARG A 66 -2.88 -9.11 -6.54
C ARG A 66 -2.22 -8.62 -7.83
N SER A 67 -1.28 -7.68 -7.69
CA SER A 67 -0.64 -7.05 -8.84
C SER A 67 0.53 -7.86 -9.40
N HIS A 68 1.20 -8.65 -8.56
CA HIS A 68 2.44 -9.33 -8.93
C HIS A 68 2.40 -10.83 -8.63
N ASN A 69 3.15 -11.60 -9.42
CA ASN A 69 3.32 -13.05 -9.22
C ASN A 69 4.53 -13.39 -8.35
N LYS A 70 5.38 -12.41 -8.04
CA LYS A 70 6.53 -12.51 -7.14
C LYS A 70 6.49 -11.41 -6.08
N ASP A 71 7.53 -11.35 -5.25
CA ASP A 71 7.66 -10.39 -4.17
C ASP A 71 7.60 -8.95 -4.70
N ILE A 72 6.78 -8.11 -4.07
CA ILE A 72 6.81 -6.67 -4.30
C ILE A 72 8.05 -6.12 -3.61
N THR A 73 8.92 -5.46 -4.36
CA THR A 73 10.16 -4.87 -3.83
C THR A 73 9.92 -3.45 -3.33
N ASN A 74 9.06 -2.69 -3.99
CA ASN A 74 8.72 -1.34 -3.56
C ASN A 74 7.30 -0.91 -3.94
N VAL A 75 6.76 0.04 -3.18
CA VAL A 75 5.50 0.74 -3.47
C VAL A 75 5.68 2.24 -3.23
N ALA A 76 5.01 3.07 -4.02
CA ALA A 76 5.11 4.52 -3.87
C ALA A 76 3.83 5.23 -4.31
N PHE A 77 3.37 6.18 -3.50
CA PHE A 77 2.45 7.22 -3.96
C PHE A 77 3.20 8.32 -4.71
N HIS A 78 2.55 8.89 -5.72
CA HIS A 78 2.99 10.13 -6.32
C HIS A 78 2.58 11.31 -5.44
N SER A 79 3.43 12.34 -5.34
CA SER A 79 3.21 13.47 -4.41
C SER A 79 2.07 14.41 -4.83
N ASN A 80 1.88 14.60 -6.15
CA ASN A 80 0.99 15.64 -6.69
C ASN A 80 -0.18 15.10 -7.51
N TYR A 81 -0.11 13.85 -7.96
CA TYR A 81 -1.09 13.25 -8.86
C TYR A 81 -1.71 12.05 -8.16
N PRO A 82 -2.97 11.70 -8.46
CA PRO A 82 -3.67 10.54 -7.88
C PRO A 82 -3.13 9.24 -8.48
N LEU A 83 -1.83 9.01 -8.36
CA LEU A 83 -1.09 7.90 -8.93
C LEU A 83 -0.33 7.18 -7.82
N PHE A 84 -0.20 5.88 -7.97
CA PHE A 84 0.70 5.07 -7.17
C PHE A 84 1.26 3.93 -8.01
N ALA A 85 2.39 3.39 -7.57
CA ALA A 85 3.09 2.33 -8.29
C ALA A 85 3.53 1.20 -7.37
N SER A 86 3.68 0.01 -7.96
CA SER A 86 4.36 -1.13 -7.36
C SER A 86 5.38 -1.72 -8.33
N CYS A 87 6.51 -2.19 -7.82
CA CYS A 87 7.51 -2.93 -8.60
C CYS A 87 7.84 -4.26 -7.93
N SER A 88 8.22 -5.27 -8.72
CA SER A 88 8.43 -6.63 -8.25
C SER A 88 9.60 -7.34 -8.92
N ASP A 89 10.10 -8.38 -8.26
CA ASP A 89 11.06 -9.35 -8.80
C ASP A 89 10.51 -10.15 -10.01
N ASP A 90 9.22 -10.02 -10.35
CA ASP A 90 8.66 -10.56 -11.59
C ASP A 90 9.05 -9.74 -12.84
N SER A 91 9.94 -8.76 -12.67
CA SER A 91 10.41 -7.87 -13.74
C SER A 91 9.33 -6.95 -14.30
N THR A 92 8.27 -6.71 -13.53
CA THR A 92 7.22 -5.75 -13.89
C THR A 92 7.07 -4.64 -12.87
N ALA A 93 6.59 -3.50 -13.34
CA ALA A 93 6.06 -2.43 -12.53
C ALA A 93 4.63 -2.10 -13.01
N TYR A 94 3.74 -1.86 -12.04
CA TYR A 94 2.38 -1.41 -12.31
C TYR A 94 2.23 0.03 -11.86
N VAL A 95 1.55 0.83 -12.67
CA VAL A 95 1.08 2.16 -12.30
C VAL A 95 -0.44 2.12 -12.22
N PHE A 96 -0.98 2.72 -11.17
CA PHE A 96 -2.39 2.75 -10.87
C PHE A 96 -2.86 4.19 -10.68
N HIS A 97 -4.10 4.45 -11.07
CA HIS A 97 -4.84 5.60 -10.63
C HIS A 97 -5.49 5.28 -9.27
N GLY A 98 -5.24 6.12 -8.27
CA GLY A 98 -5.78 5.99 -6.92
C GLY A 98 -6.25 7.35 -6.42
N MET A 99 -7.54 7.65 -6.57
CA MET A 99 -8.13 8.87 -6.01
C MET A 99 -8.64 8.61 -4.60
N VAL A 100 -8.15 9.41 -3.66
CA VAL A 100 -8.73 9.58 -2.33
C VAL A 100 -9.68 10.76 -2.40
N TYR A 101 -10.96 10.53 -2.10
CA TYR A 101 -11.94 11.60 -1.98
C TYR A 101 -11.91 12.16 -0.56
N SER A 102 -11.93 13.49 -0.43
CA SER A 102 -12.09 14.17 0.86
C SER A 102 -13.50 14.04 1.41
N ASP A 103 -14.48 13.78 0.55
CA ASP A 103 -15.87 13.59 0.93
C ASP A 103 -16.06 12.18 1.50
N LEU A 104 -16.46 12.11 2.77
CA LEU A 104 -16.69 10.88 3.54
C LEU A 104 -17.71 9.91 2.91
N ASN A 105 -18.47 10.34 1.91
CA ASN A 105 -19.46 9.54 1.21
C ASN A 105 -18.93 8.84 -0.06
N GLN A 106 -17.65 9.02 -0.42
CA GLN A 106 -17.08 8.38 -1.61
C GLN A 106 -15.87 7.53 -1.27
N ASN A 107 -15.96 6.26 -1.66
CA ASN A 107 -14.87 5.30 -1.52
C ASN A 107 -13.73 5.62 -2.50
N PRO A 108 -12.46 5.36 -2.12
CA PRO A 108 -11.33 5.61 -3.01
C PRO A 108 -11.42 4.78 -4.30
N LEU A 109 -11.23 5.44 -5.43
CA LEU A 109 -11.26 4.81 -6.76
C LEU A 109 -9.87 4.31 -7.11
N ILE A 110 -9.73 3.00 -7.30
CA ILE A 110 -8.46 2.35 -7.62
C ILE A 110 -8.60 1.60 -8.94
N VAL A 111 -7.89 2.08 -9.97
CA VAL A 111 -7.92 1.56 -11.34
C VAL A 111 -6.48 1.31 -11.84
N PRO A 112 -6.16 0.09 -12.35
CA PRO A 112 -4.88 -0.15 -13.01
C PRO A 112 -4.80 0.65 -14.31
N LEU A 113 -3.69 1.38 -14.51
CA LEU A 113 -3.45 2.17 -15.72
C LEU A 113 -2.61 1.38 -16.73
N GLU A 114 -1.38 1.00 -16.37
CA GLU A 114 -0.44 0.37 -17.32
C GLU A 114 0.51 -0.62 -16.63
N ILE A 115 0.96 -1.62 -17.41
CA ILE A 115 1.95 -2.64 -17.02
C ILE A 115 3.24 -2.33 -17.78
N TYR A 116 4.32 -2.04 -17.06
CA TYR A 116 5.64 -1.90 -17.64
C TYR A 116 6.44 -3.17 -17.37
N ALA A 117 6.73 -3.95 -18.41
CA ALA A 117 7.70 -5.03 -18.34
C ALA A 117 9.10 -4.44 -18.55
N LEU A 118 9.95 -4.56 -17.54
CA LEU A 118 11.37 -4.20 -17.65
C LEU A 118 12.09 -5.36 -18.32
N PHE A 119 12.07 -5.39 -19.66
CA PHE A 119 13.01 -6.24 -20.40
C PHE A 119 14.37 -5.54 -20.40
N LEU A 120 15.36 -6.15 -19.76
CA LEU A 120 16.79 -5.83 -19.92
C LEU A 120 17.37 -6.65 -21.06
#